data_AF-A0A6V2BEX9-F1
#
_entry.id   AF-A0A6V2BEX9-F1
#
_cell.length_a   1.000
_cell.length_b   1.000
_cell.length_c   1.000
_cell.angle_alpha   90.00
_cell.angle_beta   90.00
_cell.angle_gamma   90.00
#
_symmetry.space_group_name_H-M   'P 1'
#
loop_
_entity.id
_entity.type
_entity.pdbx_description
1 polymer ?
#
loop_
_entity_poly.entity_id
_entity_poly.type
_entity_poly.pdbx_seq_one_letter_code
_entity_poly.pdbx_strand_id
1 'polypeptide(L)'
;LSLLAGFTCCYFCANASHLFLLTNIVAGKSEQQLCRNYRPRVIEHTKVPNKEGWVGTLFEVLIAGNWTTYKSRIVQYLQQLAIITPYAKLEMRYSNRFDAKKDMAIRYDRRSEQMPPPAREVKHHPSSVNNLLVQQLLERSKCKTILKFLSTDLSSVTPALAKRIIDELDDDLDESMSPADVNDKQITRIVQLLRGSDQFKSPDGSCLSPLGEYNLNLGIRKVIEPEVVATARDRPGAYEGHPFIVEAAVSLGGKGAKEGITVVRFANRIPLLFEAGADVATRVAQSKIKWSSYKIDHKRDKIGVFVSIVSTKVPFKGTGKEYIGDDITEIQLSVKRALQSCCQQLRTHLAKRNALRDQRERRSRLVKYIPDVSRSIFGILDTMRKRKLDEMNGGSTSLSPKKRLGRSQNTPIRSEDDVDKKKAGIIEKLEKDIITEKIIESHLLDAIESHGAIDGQSASGTGTESSSGKGRFGDGRRNNTSVVVAQPLFLSPLYHLPDYGGDVRHPLFTFRPFKNLSL
;
A
#
# COMPACT_ATOMS: atom_id res chain seq x y z
N LEU A 1 1.13 -27.48 13.85
CA LEU A 1 1.88 -26.51 13.01
C LEU A 1 2.47 -25.37 13.84
N SER A 2 1.72 -24.72 14.72
CA SER A 2 2.26 -23.74 15.68
C SER A 2 3.33 -24.33 16.63
N LEU A 3 3.18 -25.62 16.99
CA LEU A 3 4.22 -26.41 17.67
C LEU A 3 5.50 -26.62 16.84
N LEU A 4 5.40 -26.79 15.51
CA LEU A 4 6.57 -26.97 14.61
C LEU A 4 7.31 -25.65 14.35
N ALA A 5 6.59 -24.52 14.33
CA ALA A 5 7.19 -23.19 14.23
C ALA A 5 7.95 -22.78 15.52
N GLY A 6 7.62 -23.37 16.67
CA GLY A 6 8.36 -23.15 17.92
C GLY A 6 9.72 -23.86 17.97
N PHE A 7 9.89 -24.97 17.26
CA PHE A 7 11.14 -25.75 17.27
C PHE A 7 12.25 -25.14 16.40
N THR A 8 11.94 -24.22 15.49
CA THR A 8 12.93 -23.57 14.61
C THR A 8 13.76 -22.48 15.29
N CYS A 9 13.52 -22.18 16.57
CA CYS A 9 14.30 -21.20 17.34
C CYS A 9 15.49 -21.81 18.12
N CYS A 10 15.69 -23.13 18.09
CA CYS A 10 16.87 -23.75 18.69
C CYS A 10 18.06 -23.66 17.73
N TYR A 11 18.94 -22.69 17.98
CA TYR A 11 20.30 -22.65 17.44
C TYR A 11 21.00 -23.99 17.71
N PHE A 12 21.14 -24.83 16.69
CA PHE A 12 22.15 -25.89 16.67
C PHE A 12 23.32 -25.39 15.82
N CYS A 13 24.42 -25.06 16.50
CA CYS A 13 25.69 -24.75 15.87
C CYS A 13 26.25 -26.07 15.31
N ALA A 14 26.02 -26.33 14.02
CA ALA A 14 26.53 -27.52 13.34
C ALA A 14 27.92 -27.21 12.76
N ASN A 15 28.96 -27.72 13.41
CA ASN A 15 30.27 -27.88 12.78
C ASN A 15 30.12 -28.85 11.59
N ALA A 16 30.69 -28.44 10.44
CA ALA A 16 30.31 -28.84 9.09
C ALA A 16 30.82 -30.22 8.60
N SER A 17 30.88 -31.25 9.44
CA SER A 17 31.49 -32.54 9.05
C SER A 17 30.56 -33.76 9.00
N HIS A 18 29.32 -33.69 9.51
CA HIS A 18 28.44 -34.86 9.58
C HIS A 18 26.98 -34.58 9.24
N LEU A 19 26.38 -35.49 8.46
CA LEU A 19 24.95 -35.54 8.19
C LEU A 19 24.26 -36.25 9.37
N PHE A 20 23.39 -35.55 10.09
CA PHE A 20 22.59 -36.13 11.18
C PHE A 20 21.22 -36.52 10.64
N LEU A 21 20.96 -37.82 10.53
CA LEU A 21 19.64 -38.36 10.22
C LEU A 21 18.99 -38.80 11.54
N LEU A 22 18.00 -38.05 12.02
CA LEU A 22 17.15 -38.46 13.14
C LEU A 22 15.88 -39.07 12.55
N THR A 23 15.88 -40.40 12.38
CA THR A 23 14.72 -41.17 11.92
C THR A 23 13.92 -41.68 13.11
N ASN A 24 12.61 -41.42 13.08
CA ASN A 24 11.55 -41.97 13.93
C ASN A 24 11.43 -41.47 15.38
N ILE A 25 10.52 -40.51 15.59
CA ILE A 25 9.79 -40.35 16.86
C ILE A 25 8.40 -40.98 16.65
N VAL A 26 8.21 -42.21 17.11
CA VAL A 26 6.91 -42.89 17.08
C VAL A 26 6.12 -42.52 18.34
N ALA A 27 5.05 -41.74 18.20
CA ALA A 27 4.11 -41.48 19.30
C ALA A 27 2.92 -42.45 19.20
N GLY A 28 3.15 -43.73 19.48
CA GLY A 28 2.11 -44.76 19.53
C GLY A 28 1.42 -44.83 20.90
N LYS A 29 0.09 -44.99 20.93
CA LYS A 29 -0.71 -45.13 22.16
C LYS A 29 -0.27 -46.29 23.07
N SER A 30 0.43 -47.30 22.55
CA SER A 30 0.93 -48.45 23.31
C SER A 30 2.24 -48.18 24.08
N GLU A 31 2.91 -47.04 23.87
CA GLU A 31 4.17 -46.67 24.55
C GLU A 31 4.01 -45.57 25.61
N GLN A 32 2.77 -45.19 25.94
CA GLN A 32 2.50 -44.15 26.95
C GLN A 32 2.94 -44.54 28.37
N GLN A 33 3.31 -45.79 28.63
CA GLN A 33 3.87 -46.23 29.91
C GLN A 33 5.36 -45.90 30.10
N LEU A 34 6.11 -45.52 29.05
CA LEU A 34 7.58 -45.48 29.12
C LEU A 34 8.23 -44.10 29.36
N CYS A 35 7.47 -43.00 29.32
CA CYS A 35 8.00 -41.64 29.50
C CYS A 35 7.78 -41.08 30.92
N ARG A 36 8.03 -41.88 31.98
CA ARG A 36 7.84 -41.43 33.38
C ARG A 36 8.79 -40.32 33.85
N ASN A 37 9.93 -40.08 33.16
CA ASN A 37 11.00 -39.21 33.67
C ASN A 37 11.33 -37.97 32.81
N TYR A 38 10.47 -37.57 31.85
CA TYR A 38 10.70 -36.39 30.98
C TYR A 38 12.10 -36.33 30.31
N ARG A 39 12.74 -37.47 30.04
CA ARG A 39 14.01 -37.56 29.31
C ARG A 39 13.77 -38.14 27.91
N PRO A 40 14.38 -37.56 26.86
CA PRO A 40 14.24 -38.11 25.51
C PRO A 40 14.90 -39.49 25.44
N ARG A 41 14.19 -40.46 24.89
CA ARG A 41 14.73 -41.79 24.61
C ARG A 41 15.21 -41.82 23.16
N VAL A 42 16.52 -41.90 22.95
CA VAL A 42 17.10 -42.09 21.63
C VAL A 42 16.95 -43.56 21.26
N ILE A 43 16.15 -43.85 20.23
CA ILE A 43 15.91 -45.22 19.74
C ILE A 43 17.06 -45.63 18.81
N GLU A 44 17.41 -44.75 17.88
CA GLU A 44 18.45 -44.98 16.89
C GLU A 44 19.26 -43.69 16.68
N HIS A 45 20.57 -43.84 16.49
CA HIS A 45 21.46 -42.75 16.15
C HIS A 45 22.54 -43.23 15.19
N THR A 46 22.42 -42.82 13.94
CA THR A 46 23.28 -43.26 12.85
C THR A 46 23.98 -42.06 12.24
N LYS A 47 25.29 -42.18 11.98
CA LYS A 47 26.10 -41.15 11.31
C LYS A 47 26.54 -41.66 9.95
N VAL A 48 26.34 -40.83 8.93
CA VAL A 48 26.71 -41.15 7.54
C VAL A 48 27.74 -40.12 7.05
N PRO A 49 28.76 -40.51 6.26
CA PRO A 49 29.70 -39.56 5.67
C PRO A 49 29.00 -38.57 4.73
N ASN A 50 29.20 -37.27 4.94
CA ASN A 50 28.58 -36.20 4.17
C ASN A 50 29.37 -35.88 2.88
N LYS A 51 29.29 -36.76 1.89
CA LYS A 51 30.05 -36.61 0.62
C LYS A 51 29.63 -35.39 -0.21
N GLU A 52 28.38 -34.96 -0.09
CA GLU A 52 27.80 -33.87 -0.88
C GLU A 52 27.90 -32.50 -0.20
N GLY A 53 28.42 -32.43 1.03
CA GLY A 53 28.49 -31.18 1.79
C GLY A 53 27.12 -30.60 2.13
N TRP A 54 26.09 -31.44 2.23
CA TRP A 54 24.73 -30.99 2.54
C TRP A 54 24.66 -30.42 3.96
N VAL A 55 24.02 -29.26 4.12
CA VAL A 55 23.80 -28.61 5.41
C VAL A 55 22.31 -28.35 5.59
N GLY A 56 21.72 -28.99 6.59
CA GLY A 56 20.30 -28.84 6.90
C GLY A 56 19.86 -29.79 7.99
N THR A 57 18.56 -29.78 8.26
CA THR A 57 17.91 -30.71 9.19
C THR A 57 16.64 -31.23 8.53
N LEU A 58 16.50 -32.55 8.45
CA LEU A 58 15.28 -33.21 8.05
C LEU A 58 14.58 -33.75 9.29
N PHE A 59 13.27 -33.54 9.38
CA PHE A 59 12.46 -34.03 10.48
C PHE A 59 11.24 -34.75 9.94
N GLU A 60 11.07 -36.00 10.35
CA GLU A 60 9.96 -36.86 9.96
C GLU A 60 9.18 -37.28 11.19
N VAL A 61 7.86 -37.07 11.17
CA VAL A 61 6.97 -37.46 12.27
C VAL A 61 5.70 -38.07 11.72
N LEU A 62 5.32 -39.19 12.33
CA LEU A 62 4.02 -39.80 12.13
C LEU A 62 3.03 -39.22 13.14
N ILE A 63 2.03 -38.48 12.65
CA ILE A 63 0.93 -37.93 13.45
C ILE A 63 -0.40 -38.44 12.94
N ALA A 64 -1.32 -38.75 13.86
CA ALA A 64 -2.73 -38.93 13.53
C ALA A 64 -3.34 -37.55 13.22
N GLY A 65 -4.00 -37.41 12.07
CA GLY A 65 -4.60 -36.13 11.67
C GLY A 65 -5.63 -36.30 10.57
N ASN A 66 -6.48 -35.27 10.39
CA ASN A 66 -7.49 -35.23 9.34
C ASN A 66 -7.11 -34.20 8.27
N TRP A 67 -6.56 -34.67 7.16
CA TRP A 67 -6.15 -33.80 6.05
C TRP A 67 -7.33 -33.07 5.42
N THR A 68 -8.44 -33.76 5.15
CA THR A 68 -9.59 -33.20 4.42
C THR A 68 -10.15 -31.95 5.10
N THR A 69 -10.26 -31.98 6.42
CA THR A 69 -10.79 -30.84 7.20
C THR A 69 -9.80 -29.67 7.29
N TYR A 70 -8.51 -29.95 7.44
CA TYR A 70 -7.50 -28.93 7.72
C TYR A 70 -6.68 -28.48 6.51
N LYS A 71 -6.86 -29.12 5.34
CA LYS A 71 -6.17 -28.78 4.09
C LYS A 71 -6.18 -27.29 3.80
N SER A 72 -7.36 -26.66 3.86
CA SER A 72 -7.51 -25.22 3.59
C SER A 72 -6.67 -24.36 4.53
N ARG A 73 -6.64 -24.69 5.83
CA ARG A 73 -5.87 -23.95 6.83
C ARG A 73 -4.36 -24.13 6.67
N ILE A 74 -3.91 -25.33 6.29
CA ILE A 74 -2.50 -25.60 6.04
C ILE A 74 -2.02 -24.82 4.81
N VAL A 75 -2.81 -24.84 3.73
CA VAL A 75 -2.53 -24.06 2.52
C VAL A 75 -2.52 -22.56 2.85
N GLN A 76 -3.48 -22.08 3.63
CA GLN A 76 -3.56 -20.68 4.07
C GLN A 76 -2.36 -20.28 4.94
N TYR A 77 -1.92 -21.15 5.85
CA TYR A 77 -0.71 -20.93 6.66
C TYR A 77 0.51 -20.74 5.76
N LEU A 78 0.70 -21.65 4.81
CA LEU A 78 1.84 -21.61 3.88
C LEU A 78 1.79 -20.38 2.98
N GLN A 79 0.60 -20.01 2.51
CA GLN A 79 0.37 -18.82 1.71
C GLN A 79 0.73 -17.55 2.49
N GLN A 80 0.29 -17.42 3.74
CA GLN A 80 0.63 -16.28 4.60
C GLN A 80 2.12 -16.29 4.98
N LEU A 81 2.70 -17.47 5.22
CA LEU A 81 4.13 -17.60 5.47
C LEU A 81 4.96 -17.12 4.27
N ALA A 82 4.53 -17.43 3.04
CA ALA A 82 5.16 -16.95 1.82
C ALA A 82 5.11 -15.43 1.65
N ILE A 83 4.13 -14.74 2.26
CA ILE A 83 4.04 -13.28 2.29
C ILE A 83 5.11 -12.69 3.21
N ILE A 84 5.25 -13.23 4.42
CA ILE A 84 6.19 -12.67 5.41
C ILE A 84 7.64 -13.14 5.20
N THR A 85 7.88 -14.13 4.33
CA THR A 85 9.21 -14.66 3.98
C THR A 85 9.48 -14.59 2.46
N PRO A 86 9.54 -13.39 1.86
CA PRO A 86 9.81 -13.25 0.42
C PRO A 86 11.21 -13.76 0.01
N TYR A 87 12.11 -13.90 0.98
CA TYR A 87 13.47 -14.40 0.84
C TYR A 87 13.61 -15.92 0.93
N ALA A 88 12.52 -16.63 1.23
CA ALA A 88 12.50 -18.09 1.30
C ALA A 88 11.86 -18.69 0.04
N LYS A 89 12.36 -19.87 -0.36
CA LYS A 89 11.64 -20.80 -1.23
C LYS A 89 10.86 -21.74 -0.34
N LEU A 90 9.54 -21.77 -0.50
CA LEU A 90 8.66 -22.67 0.23
C LEU A 90 8.03 -23.66 -0.74
N GLU A 91 8.08 -24.94 -0.41
CA GLU A 91 7.49 -26.00 -1.21
C GLU A 91 6.74 -26.96 -0.29
N MET A 92 5.53 -27.34 -0.68
CA MET A 92 4.71 -28.32 0.02
C MET A 92 4.17 -29.31 -0.99
N ARG A 93 4.36 -30.59 -0.71
CA ARG A 93 3.79 -31.70 -1.48
C ARG A 93 2.92 -32.53 -0.55
N TYR A 94 1.72 -32.81 -1.01
CA TYR A 94 0.81 -33.75 -0.40
C TYR A 94 0.56 -34.87 -1.41
N SER A 95 0.83 -36.11 -0.97
CA SER A 95 0.58 -37.33 -1.72
C SER A 95 -0.43 -38.19 -0.97
N ASN A 96 -1.52 -38.59 -1.62
CA ASN A 96 -2.49 -39.50 -1.05
C ASN A 96 -2.20 -40.93 -1.51
N ARG A 97 -1.95 -41.82 -0.55
CA ARG A 97 -1.64 -43.24 -0.84
C ARG A 97 -2.76 -43.99 -1.57
N PHE A 98 -4.00 -43.54 -1.47
CA PHE A 98 -5.16 -44.24 -2.05
C PHE A 98 -5.67 -43.60 -3.34
N ASP A 99 -5.33 -42.34 -3.62
CA ASP A 99 -5.92 -41.59 -4.73
C ASP A 99 -4.97 -40.48 -5.20
N ALA A 100 -4.14 -40.79 -6.19
CA ALA A 100 -3.16 -39.87 -6.76
C ALA A 100 -3.79 -38.61 -7.37
N LYS A 101 -5.08 -38.62 -7.73
CA LYS A 101 -5.76 -37.40 -8.24
C LYS A 101 -5.92 -36.32 -7.17
N LYS A 102 -5.79 -36.68 -5.89
CA LYS A 102 -5.83 -35.75 -4.75
C LYS A 102 -4.47 -35.20 -4.37
N ASP A 103 -3.42 -35.59 -5.09
CA ASP A 103 -2.08 -35.05 -4.88
C ASP A 103 -2.06 -33.56 -5.16
N MET A 104 -1.24 -32.85 -4.40
CA MET A 104 -1.16 -31.41 -4.46
C MET A 104 0.26 -30.95 -4.22
N ALA A 105 0.77 -30.11 -5.11
CA ALA A 105 2.05 -29.44 -4.94
C ALA A 105 1.82 -27.93 -4.95
N ILE A 106 2.39 -27.23 -3.97
CA ILE A 106 2.40 -25.78 -3.89
C ILE A 106 3.84 -25.34 -3.76
N ARG A 107 4.24 -24.37 -4.59
CA ARG A 107 5.59 -23.82 -4.60
C ARG A 107 5.54 -22.30 -4.63
N TYR A 108 6.33 -21.68 -3.77
CA TYR A 108 6.52 -20.23 -3.69
C TYR A 108 8.01 -19.93 -3.81
N ASP A 109 8.44 -19.44 -4.98
CA ASP A 109 9.85 -19.13 -5.23
C ASP A 109 10.30 -17.83 -4.55
N ARG A 110 11.60 -17.73 -4.27
CA ARG A 110 12.22 -16.55 -3.67
C ARG A 110 12.03 -15.32 -4.57
N ARG A 111 11.81 -14.15 -3.96
CA ARG A 111 11.66 -12.85 -4.65
C ARG A 111 12.63 -11.76 -4.18
N SER A 112 13.33 -11.99 -3.08
CA SER A 112 14.34 -11.07 -2.53
C SER A 112 15.51 -11.88 -1.98
N GLU A 113 16.73 -11.42 -2.16
CA GLU A 113 17.92 -11.94 -1.44
C GLU A 113 18.21 -11.12 -0.18
N GLN A 114 17.52 -9.99 0.01
CA GLN A 114 17.75 -9.10 1.14
C GLN A 114 17.07 -9.63 2.40
N MET A 115 17.87 -10.23 3.26
CA MET A 115 17.44 -10.69 4.58
C MET A 115 17.26 -9.52 5.55
N PRO A 116 16.20 -9.52 6.37
CA PRO A 116 16.09 -8.59 7.48
C PRO A 116 17.19 -8.84 8.54
N PRO A 117 17.58 -7.81 9.32
CA PRO A 117 18.65 -7.94 10.32
C PRO A 117 18.28 -8.98 11.38
N PRO A 118 19.19 -9.85 11.83
CA PRO A 118 18.87 -10.85 12.84
C PRO A 118 18.52 -10.21 14.19
N ALA A 119 17.60 -10.83 14.92
CA ALA A 119 17.28 -10.40 16.28
C ALA A 119 18.50 -10.56 17.19
N ARG A 120 18.67 -9.66 18.16
CA ARG A 120 19.77 -9.68 19.12
C ARG A 120 19.23 -9.93 20.52
N GLU A 121 19.95 -10.73 21.28
CA GLU A 121 19.67 -10.91 22.70
C GLU A 121 19.99 -9.61 23.45
N VAL A 122 19.08 -9.21 24.32
CA VAL A 122 19.21 -8.01 25.17
C VAL A 122 18.86 -8.34 26.60
N LYS A 123 19.41 -7.54 27.51
CA LYS A 123 19.11 -7.61 28.94
C LYS A 123 17.66 -7.20 29.21
N HIS A 124 17.13 -7.68 30.33
CA HIS A 124 15.76 -7.39 30.73
C HIS A 124 15.60 -5.93 31.10
N HIS A 125 14.47 -5.34 30.72
CA HIS A 125 14.10 -4.00 31.16
C HIS A 125 13.54 -4.06 32.59
N PRO A 126 13.83 -3.09 33.47
CA PRO A 126 13.27 -3.01 34.82
C PRO A 126 11.76 -3.24 34.88
N SER A 127 10.99 -2.55 34.03
CA SER A 127 9.52 -2.71 34.01
C SER A 127 9.03 -4.07 33.50
N SER A 128 9.91 -4.90 32.91
CA SER A 128 9.56 -6.23 32.37
C SER A 128 9.79 -7.39 33.34
N VAL A 129 10.43 -7.14 34.49
CA VAL A 129 10.82 -8.22 35.38
C VAL A 129 9.67 -8.75 36.24
N ASN A 130 9.72 -10.04 36.57
CA ASN A 130 8.82 -10.72 37.51
C ASN A 130 9.63 -11.25 38.69
N ASN A 131 8.99 -11.57 39.82
CA ASN A 131 9.67 -12.14 41.00
C ASN A 131 10.53 -13.37 40.63
N LEU A 132 9.94 -14.33 39.91
CA LEU A 132 10.65 -15.53 39.44
C LEU A 132 11.84 -15.19 38.53
N LEU A 133 11.69 -14.20 37.66
CA LEU A 133 12.75 -13.80 36.75
C LEU A 133 13.89 -13.13 37.52
N VAL A 134 13.59 -12.26 38.47
CA VAL A 134 14.60 -11.63 39.33
C VAL A 134 15.33 -12.69 40.14
N GLN A 135 14.61 -13.64 40.75
CA GLN A 135 15.23 -14.76 41.46
C GLN A 135 16.21 -15.54 40.57
N GLN A 136 15.79 -15.92 39.35
CA GLN A 136 16.66 -16.59 38.38
C GLN A 136 17.85 -15.73 37.94
N LEU A 137 17.67 -14.42 37.83
CA LEU A 137 18.75 -13.49 37.49
C LEU A 137 19.74 -13.35 38.65
N LEU A 138 19.27 -13.28 39.89
CA LEU A 138 20.11 -13.24 41.09
C LEU A 138 20.93 -14.52 41.23
N GLU A 139 20.32 -15.70 41.06
CA GLU A 139 20.99 -17.01 41.10
C GLU A 139 22.07 -17.17 40.00
N ARG A 140 21.81 -16.61 38.81
CA ARG A 140 22.74 -16.68 37.67
C ARG A 140 23.77 -15.55 37.65
N SER A 141 23.57 -14.51 38.45
CA SER A 141 24.42 -13.33 38.42
C SER A 141 25.84 -13.67 38.85
N LYS A 142 26.81 -13.07 38.18
CA LYS A 142 28.23 -13.13 38.58
C LYS A 142 28.64 -11.92 39.42
N CYS A 143 27.70 -11.02 39.72
CA CYS A 143 27.97 -9.80 40.47
C CYS A 143 28.13 -10.10 41.96
N LYS A 144 29.06 -9.40 42.62
CA LYS A 144 29.30 -9.55 44.08
C LYS A 144 28.39 -8.69 44.94
N THR A 145 27.78 -7.66 44.36
CA THR A 145 27.03 -6.61 45.06
C THR A 145 25.73 -6.32 44.31
N ILE A 146 24.64 -6.06 45.04
CA ILE A 146 23.32 -5.75 44.46
C ILE A 146 23.36 -4.49 43.59
N LEU A 147 24.12 -3.45 43.96
CA LEU A 147 24.30 -2.26 43.13
C LEU A 147 24.84 -2.61 41.73
N LYS A 148 25.83 -3.51 41.69
CA LYS A 148 26.43 -3.97 40.43
C LYS A 148 25.50 -4.87 39.64
N PHE A 149 24.70 -5.70 40.33
CA PHE A 149 23.63 -6.48 39.70
C PHE A 149 22.61 -5.57 39.00
N LEU A 150 22.05 -4.58 39.71
CA LEU A 150 21.03 -3.68 39.15
C LEU A 150 21.54 -2.89 37.94
N SER A 151 22.79 -2.45 37.97
CA SER A 151 23.40 -1.68 36.86
C SER A 151 23.94 -2.52 35.71
N THR A 152 24.38 -3.77 35.98
CA THR A 152 25.02 -4.61 34.96
C THR A 152 24.05 -5.60 34.34
N ASP A 153 23.14 -6.22 35.09
CA ASP A 153 22.32 -7.34 34.59
C ASP A 153 20.98 -6.86 34.02
N LEU A 154 20.51 -5.68 34.42
CA LEU A 154 19.34 -5.02 33.83
C LEU A 154 19.75 -4.01 32.74
N SER A 155 18.84 -3.77 31.80
CA SER A 155 18.99 -2.69 30.81
C SER A 155 18.53 -1.36 31.37
N SER A 156 19.03 -0.25 30.82
CA SER A 156 18.58 1.11 31.15
C SER A 156 18.73 1.57 32.62
N VAL A 157 19.48 0.82 33.45
CA VAL A 157 19.80 1.21 34.83
C VAL A 157 21.22 1.75 34.92
N THR A 158 21.37 3.01 35.30
CA THR A 158 22.69 3.60 35.58
C THR A 158 23.08 3.36 37.05
N PRO A 159 24.38 3.36 37.40
CA PRO A 159 24.81 3.19 38.80
C PRO A 159 24.20 4.22 39.76
N ALA A 160 24.02 5.46 39.31
CA ALA A 160 23.37 6.51 40.12
C ALA A 160 21.88 6.21 40.37
N LEU A 161 21.19 5.66 39.37
CA LEU A 161 19.79 5.26 39.50
C LEU A 161 19.65 3.97 40.32
N ALA A 162 20.61 3.04 40.22
CA ALA A 162 20.66 1.86 41.07
C ALA A 162 20.80 2.23 42.57
N LYS A 163 21.68 3.19 42.90
CA LYS A 163 21.79 3.74 44.26
C LYS A 163 20.46 4.28 44.76
N ARG A 164 19.81 5.14 43.97
CA ARG A 164 18.48 5.69 44.31
C ARG A 164 17.42 4.61 44.55
N ILE A 165 17.42 3.54 43.74
CA ILE A 165 16.50 2.42 43.94
C ILE A 165 16.76 1.72 45.28
N ILE A 166 18.05 1.55 45.64
CA ILE A 166 18.44 0.94 46.93
C ILE A 166 18.05 1.86 48.09
N ASP A 167 18.31 3.17 47.97
CA ASP A 167 17.93 4.17 48.97
C ASP A 167 16.40 4.20 49.18
N GLU A 168 15.60 4.05 48.12
CA GLU A 168 14.12 4.02 48.20
C GLU A 168 13.56 2.71 48.82
N LEU A 169 14.40 1.68 48.95
CA LEU A 169 14.06 0.42 49.64
C LEU A 169 14.31 0.49 51.15
N ASP A 170 14.95 1.57 51.62
CA ASP A 170 15.25 2.14 52.96
C ASP A 170 15.25 1.30 54.26
N ASP A 171 15.11 -0.04 54.24
CA ASP A 171 15.15 -0.81 55.51
C ASP A 171 15.75 -2.22 55.46
N ASP A 172 15.96 -2.84 54.29
CA ASP A 172 16.40 -4.25 54.23
C ASP A 172 17.53 -4.55 53.22
N LEU A 173 18.03 -3.57 52.46
CA LEU A 173 18.97 -3.80 51.35
C LEU A 173 20.18 -2.88 51.43
N ASP A 174 21.35 -3.47 51.72
CA ASP A 174 22.64 -2.77 51.65
C ASP A 174 23.23 -2.82 50.23
N GLU A 175 23.89 -1.74 49.79
CA GLU A 175 24.60 -1.66 48.52
C GLU A 175 25.64 -2.78 48.35
N SER A 176 26.28 -3.16 49.47
CA SER A 176 27.35 -4.15 49.52
C SER A 176 26.86 -5.59 49.59
N MET A 177 25.56 -5.80 49.81
CA MET A 177 24.96 -7.13 49.96
C MET A 177 25.13 -7.97 48.69
N SER A 178 25.37 -9.26 48.87
CA SER A 178 25.51 -10.22 47.78
C SER A 178 24.14 -10.52 47.16
N PRO A 179 24.03 -10.61 45.81
CA PRO A 179 22.80 -11.03 45.13
C PRO A 179 22.23 -12.39 45.59
N ALA A 180 23.07 -13.27 46.12
CA ALA A 180 22.67 -14.60 46.59
C ALA A 180 21.95 -14.57 47.96
N ASP A 181 22.16 -13.51 48.74
CA ASP A 181 21.62 -13.40 50.11
C ASP A 181 20.26 -12.69 50.14
N VAL A 182 19.74 -12.31 48.97
CA VAL A 182 18.46 -11.59 48.83
C VAL A 182 17.28 -12.52 49.07
N ASN A 183 16.45 -12.18 50.05
CA ASN A 183 15.28 -12.94 50.47
C ASN A 183 14.05 -12.68 49.57
N ASP A 184 13.09 -13.59 49.54
CA ASP A 184 11.90 -13.52 48.67
C ASP A 184 11.05 -12.24 48.90
N LYS A 185 11.00 -11.76 50.15
CA LYS A 185 10.34 -10.50 50.51
C LYS A 185 11.03 -9.29 49.85
N GLN A 186 12.36 -9.25 49.91
CA GLN A 186 13.16 -8.21 49.27
C GLN A 186 13.01 -8.26 47.74
N ILE A 187 13.01 -9.46 47.14
CA ILE A 187 12.77 -9.64 45.70
C ILE A 187 11.41 -9.04 45.29
N THR A 188 10.36 -9.33 46.06
CA THR A 188 9.02 -8.80 45.78
C THR A 188 9.00 -7.28 45.83
N ARG A 189 9.70 -6.67 46.80
CA ARG A 189 9.80 -5.22 46.93
C ARG A 189 10.60 -4.58 45.80
N ILE A 190 11.73 -5.17 45.42
CA ILE A 190 12.53 -4.74 44.25
C ILE A 190 11.64 -4.75 43.01
N VAL A 191 10.91 -5.83 42.74
CA VAL A 191 10.05 -5.93 41.55
C VAL A 191 8.93 -4.89 41.56
N GLN A 192 8.32 -4.61 42.72
CA GLN A 192 7.31 -3.56 42.84
C GLN A 192 7.87 -2.19 42.45
N LEU A 193 9.07 -1.83 42.93
CA LEU A 193 9.70 -0.56 42.55
C LEU A 193 10.12 -0.52 41.08
N LEU A 194 10.73 -1.59 40.56
CA LEU A 194 11.17 -1.65 39.16
C LEU A 194 10.00 -1.53 38.16
N ARG A 195 8.81 -1.96 38.55
CA ARG A 195 7.58 -1.81 37.75
C ARG A 195 6.85 -0.50 37.97
N GLY A 196 6.86 0.03 39.19
CA GLY A 196 6.13 1.24 39.55
C GLY A 196 6.86 2.54 39.18
N SER A 197 8.16 2.48 38.90
CA SER A 197 8.96 3.66 38.57
C SER A 197 8.92 4.01 37.08
N ASP A 198 8.43 5.20 36.77
CA ASP A 198 8.45 5.81 35.42
C ASP A 198 9.82 6.43 35.06
N GLN A 199 10.83 6.27 35.92
CA GLN A 199 12.15 6.87 35.72
C GLN A 199 12.99 6.16 34.64
N PHE A 200 12.55 4.98 34.19
CA PHE A 200 13.27 4.20 33.19
C PHE A 200 12.94 4.67 31.76
N LYS A 201 13.99 4.86 30.97
CA LYS A 201 13.83 5.13 29.53
C LYS A 201 13.21 3.93 28.85
N SER A 202 12.25 4.18 27.96
CA SER A 202 11.64 3.12 27.16
C SER A 202 12.70 2.29 26.42
N PRO A 203 12.54 0.96 26.34
CA PRO A 203 13.47 0.10 25.63
C PRO A 203 13.52 0.46 24.14
N ASP A 204 14.72 0.36 23.55
CA ASP A 204 14.91 0.57 22.13
C ASP A 204 14.44 -0.65 21.31
N GLY A 205 14.00 -0.40 20.07
CA GLY A 205 13.55 -1.42 19.13
C GLY A 205 14.68 -2.09 18.33
N SER A 206 15.94 -1.71 18.54
CA SER A 206 17.09 -2.22 17.77
C SER A 206 17.39 -3.70 17.96
N CYS A 207 16.91 -4.31 19.06
CA CYS A 207 17.02 -5.75 19.27
C CYS A 207 16.06 -6.58 18.41
N LEU A 208 15.01 -5.92 17.89
CA LEU A 208 13.95 -6.57 17.13
C LEU A 208 14.36 -6.79 15.67
N SER A 209 13.72 -7.76 15.06
CA SER A 209 13.95 -8.17 13.68
C SER A 209 12.66 -7.97 12.86
N PRO A 210 12.26 -6.72 12.56
CA PRO A 210 11.12 -6.47 11.69
C PRO A 210 11.39 -6.94 10.26
N LEU A 211 10.36 -7.18 9.46
CA LEU A 211 10.51 -7.66 8.08
C LEU A 211 11.05 -6.57 7.15
N GLY A 212 10.59 -5.33 7.35
CA GLY A 212 10.83 -4.20 6.45
C GLY A 212 9.67 -3.95 5.50
N GLU A 213 9.40 -2.67 5.24
CA GLU A 213 8.36 -2.22 4.31
C GLU A 213 8.57 -2.80 2.90
N TYR A 214 9.82 -2.80 2.42
CA TYR A 214 10.18 -3.35 1.11
C TYR A 214 9.84 -4.84 0.98
N ASN A 215 10.30 -5.66 1.92
CA ASN A 215 10.06 -7.10 1.91
C ASN A 215 8.57 -7.43 2.09
N LEU A 216 7.86 -6.69 2.96
CA LEU A 216 6.42 -6.87 3.13
C LEU A 216 5.65 -6.56 1.83
N ASN A 217 5.99 -5.48 1.13
CA ASN A 217 5.40 -5.12 -0.16
C ASN A 217 5.65 -6.21 -1.22
N LEU A 218 6.89 -6.70 -1.31
CA LEU A 218 7.25 -7.78 -2.24
C LEU A 218 6.46 -9.06 -1.97
N GLY A 219 6.34 -9.46 -0.70
CA GLY A 219 5.62 -10.66 -0.30
C GLY A 219 4.12 -10.59 -0.63
N ILE A 220 3.49 -9.44 -0.38
CA ILE A 220 2.07 -9.24 -0.72
C ILE A 220 1.87 -9.29 -2.23
N ARG A 221 2.73 -8.61 -3.00
CA ARG A 221 2.67 -8.63 -4.47
C ARG A 221 2.87 -10.01 -5.07
N LYS A 222 3.79 -10.80 -4.49
CA LYS A 222 4.08 -12.18 -4.90
C LYS A 222 2.87 -13.10 -4.77
N VAL A 223 2.10 -12.97 -3.68
CA VAL A 223 1.10 -13.97 -3.30
C VAL A 223 -0.33 -13.55 -3.62
N ILE A 224 -0.65 -12.26 -3.47
CA ILE A 224 -2.03 -11.75 -3.60
C ILE A 224 -2.24 -11.05 -4.95
N GLU A 225 -1.16 -10.61 -5.60
CA GLU A 225 -1.18 -9.86 -6.87
C GLU A 225 -2.20 -8.70 -6.89
N PRO A 226 -2.19 -7.79 -5.89
CA PRO A 226 -3.10 -6.64 -5.85
C PRO A 226 -2.71 -5.56 -6.87
N GLU A 227 -3.68 -4.68 -7.18
CA GLU A 227 -3.45 -3.54 -8.08
C GLU A 227 -2.53 -2.49 -7.45
N VAL A 228 -2.77 -2.20 -6.17
CA VAL A 228 -2.03 -1.19 -5.42
C VAL A 228 -1.74 -1.73 -4.02
N VAL A 229 -0.53 -1.44 -3.52
CA VAL A 229 -0.09 -1.75 -2.16
C VAL A 229 0.61 -0.52 -1.59
N ALA A 230 0.29 -0.18 -0.35
CA ALA A 230 1.07 0.72 0.48
C ALA A 230 1.52 -0.04 1.74
N THR A 231 2.74 0.25 2.17
CA THR A 231 3.35 -0.30 3.37
C THR A 231 3.82 0.84 4.26
N ALA A 232 3.76 0.64 5.57
CA ALA A 232 4.28 1.59 6.54
C ALA A 232 4.71 0.87 7.82
N ARG A 233 5.75 1.40 8.46
CA ARG A 233 6.19 1.03 9.80
C ARG A 233 5.91 2.17 10.78
N ASP A 234 5.42 1.84 11.97
CA ASP A 234 5.33 2.81 13.07
C ASP A 234 6.64 2.86 13.88
N ARG A 235 6.84 3.95 14.63
CA ARG A 235 7.98 4.07 15.54
C ARG A 235 7.97 2.94 16.59
N PRO A 236 9.15 2.49 17.09
CA PRO A 236 9.20 1.53 18.18
C PRO A 236 8.40 2.02 19.38
N GLY A 237 7.53 1.15 19.89
CA GLY A 237 6.80 1.34 21.14
C GLY A 237 7.31 0.41 22.22
N ALA A 238 6.82 0.59 23.45
CA ALA A 238 7.10 -0.29 24.56
C ALA A 238 5.80 -0.67 25.28
N TYR A 239 5.72 -1.91 25.76
CA TYR A 239 4.63 -2.44 26.56
C TYR A 239 5.21 -3.34 27.66
N GLU A 240 4.90 -3.08 28.94
CA GLU A 240 5.48 -3.82 30.09
C GLU A 240 7.02 -3.95 30.01
N GLY A 241 7.73 -2.90 29.58
CA GLY A 241 9.19 -2.94 29.41
C GLY A 241 9.68 -3.79 28.23
N HIS A 242 8.80 -4.30 27.37
CA HIS A 242 9.16 -4.99 26.14
C HIS A 242 9.02 -4.07 24.93
N PRO A 243 10.08 -3.88 24.12
CA PRO A 243 9.98 -3.11 22.90
C PRO A 243 9.15 -3.88 21.86
N PHE A 244 8.35 -3.15 21.08
CA PHE A 244 7.61 -3.69 19.95
C PHE A 244 7.65 -2.75 18.75
N ILE A 245 7.57 -3.32 17.55
CA ILE A 245 7.44 -2.59 16.29
C ILE A 245 6.23 -3.15 15.53
N VAL A 246 5.43 -2.25 14.97
CA VAL A 246 4.30 -2.61 14.11
C VAL A 246 4.60 -2.23 12.67
N GLU A 247 4.47 -3.19 11.78
CA GLU A 247 4.53 -3.00 10.34
C GLU A 247 3.15 -3.32 9.76
N ALA A 248 2.64 -2.43 8.93
CA ALA A 248 1.35 -2.60 8.30
C ALA A 248 1.45 -2.47 6.78
N ALA A 249 0.51 -3.10 6.09
CA ALA A 249 0.28 -2.88 4.69
C ALA A 249 -1.20 -2.86 4.38
N VAL A 250 -1.59 -2.04 3.41
CA VAL A 250 -2.94 -2.02 2.86
C VAL A 250 -2.83 -2.23 1.36
N SER A 251 -3.59 -3.19 0.86
CA SER A 251 -3.68 -3.52 -0.56
C SER A 251 -5.11 -3.37 -1.06
N LEU A 252 -5.25 -3.02 -2.33
CA LEU A 252 -6.53 -2.91 -3.02
C LEU A 252 -6.52 -3.82 -4.24
N GLY A 253 -7.59 -4.60 -4.40
CA GLY A 253 -7.70 -5.63 -5.43
C GLY A 253 -6.99 -6.93 -5.04
N GLY A 254 -6.69 -7.75 -6.05
CA GLY A 254 -6.03 -9.04 -5.86
C GLY A 254 -6.81 -10.20 -6.47
N LYS A 255 -6.09 -11.17 -7.02
CA LYS A 255 -6.70 -12.38 -7.59
C LYS A 255 -7.27 -13.23 -6.47
N GLY A 256 -8.57 -13.51 -6.52
CA GLY A 256 -9.27 -14.30 -5.50
C GLY A 256 -9.59 -13.56 -4.19
N ALA A 257 -9.32 -12.26 -4.09
CA ALA A 257 -9.75 -11.45 -2.95
C ALA A 257 -11.26 -11.22 -2.97
N LYS A 258 -11.90 -11.36 -1.79
CA LYS A 258 -13.32 -11.09 -1.58
C LYS A 258 -13.56 -9.60 -1.37
N GLU A 259 -14.76 -9.13 -1.71
CA GLU A 259 -15.21 -7.78 -1.37
C GLU A 259 -15.24 -7.60 0.16
N GLY A 260 -14.84 -6.43 0.63
CA GLY A 260 -14.68 -6.15 2.04
C GLY A 260 -13.24 -6.22 2.54
N ILE A 261 -13.10 -6.20 3.86
CA ILE A 261 -11.82 -6.14 4.54
C ILE A 261 -11.37 -7.55 4.92
N THR A 262 -10.30 -8.01 4.28
CA THR A 262 -9.60 -9.25 4.65
C THR A 262 -8.36 -8.90 5.46
N VAL A 263 -8.28 -9.36 6.71
CA VAL A 263 -7.16 -9.07 7.61
C VAL A 263 -6.25 -10.29 7.74
N VAL A 264 -4.97 -10.08 7.46
CA VAL A 264 -3.89 -11.07 7.63
C VAL A 264 -2.96 -10.56 8.73
N ARG A 265 -2.71 -11.41 9.71
CA ARG A 265 -2.04 -11.03 10.96
C ARG A 265 -0.78 -11.84 11.15
N PHE A 266 0.26 -11.18 11.62
CA PHE A 266 1.53 -11.79 11.94
C PHE A 266 2.00 -11.36 13.32
N ALA A 267 2.55 -12.29 14.08
CA ALA A 267 3.26 -12.03 15.32
C ALA A 267 4.65 -12.66 15.24
N ASN A 268 5.72 -11.88 15.41
CA ASN A 268 7.10 -12.35 15.28
C ASN A 268 7.34 -13.20 14.01
N ARG A 269 6.82 -12.73 12.87
CA ARG A 269 6.83 -13.40 11.55
C ARG A 269 6.04 -14.72 11.45
N ILE A 270 5.22 -15.03 12.44
CA ILE A 270 4.35 -16.21 12.44
C ILE A 270 2.94 -15.77 12.02
N PRO A 271 2.35 -16.37 10.97
CA PRO A 271 0.95 -16.11 10.61
C PRO A 271 -0.02 -16.60 11.68
N LEU A 272 -1.01 -15.76 12.02
CA LEU A 272 -2.07 -16.06 12.99
C LEU A 272 -3.39 -16.36 12.26
N LEU A 273 -3.81 -17.64 12.28
CA LEU A 273 -4.94 -18.10 11.48
C LEU A 273 -6.27 -18.12 12.22
N PHE A 274 -6.25 -18.42 13.52
CA PHE A 274 -7.48 -18.64 14.28
C PHE A 274 -7.89 -17.38 15.05
N GLU A 275 -9.15 -17.34 15.49
CA GLU A 275 -9.69 -16.31 16.40
C GLU A 275 -9.53 -14.86 15.92
N ALA A 276 -9.55 -14.65 14.59
CA ALA A 276 -9.30 -13.34 13.99
C ALA A 276 -10.23 -12.22 14.47
N GLY A 277 -11.47 -12.52 14.89
CA GLY A 277 -12.45 -11.50 15.33
C GLY A 277 -12.11 -10.80 16.66
N ALA A 278 -11.32 -11.45 17.52
CA ALA A 278 -10.90 -10.87 18.81
C ALA A 278 -9.58 -10.10 18.71
N ASP A 279 -8.88 -10.18 17.58
CA ASP A 279 -7.55 -9.62 17.42
C ASP A 279 -7.55 -8.09 17.26
N VAL A 280 -6.57 -7.43 17.88
CA VAL A 280 -6.33 -5.98 17.80
C VAL A 280 -6.25 -5.49 16.35
N ALA A 281 -5.57 -6.19 15.45
CA ALA A 281 -5.44 -5.77 14.06
C ALA A 281 -6.79 -5.76 13.34
N THR A 282 -7.61 -6.78 13.57
CA THR A 282 -8.95 -6.89 13.01
C THR A 282 -9.89 -5.84 13.59
N ARG A 283 -9.88 -5.68 14.93
CA ARG A 283 -10.68 -4.68 15.65
C ARG A 283 -10.36 -3.27 15.17
N VAL A 284 -9.08 -2.93 15.04
CA VAL A 284 -8.64 -1.62 14.56
C VAL A 284 -9.06 -1.41 13.10
N ALA A 285 -8.81 -2.38 12.22
CA ALA A 285 -9.16 -2.27 10.80
C ALA A 285 -10.67 -2.12 10.58
N GLN A 286 -11.50 -2.81 11.36
CA GLN A 286 -12.96 -2.78 11.20
C GLN A 286 -13.62 -1.57 11.87
N SER A 287 -13.19 -1.19 13.09
CA SER A 287 -13.92 -0.22 13.92
C SER A 287 -13.23 1.13 14.09
N LYS A 288 -11.90 1.21 13.97
CA LYS A 288 -11.13 2.43 14.32
C LYS A 288 -10.63 3.21 13.11
N ILE A 289 -10.66 2.63 11.91
CA ILE A 289 -10.23 3.27 10.66
C ILE A 289 -11.47 3.71 9.85
N LYS A 290 -11.52 5.02 9.53
CA LYS A 290 -12.56 5.60 8.67
C LYS A 290 -12.16 5.48 7.19
N TRP A 291 -12.37 4.31 6.58
CA TRP A 291 -11.98 4.01 5.18
C TRP A 291 -12.49 5.03 4.15
N SER A 292 -13.72 5.51 4.30
CA SER A 292 -14.34 6.49 3.40
C SER A 292 -13.55 7.80 3.31
N SER A 293 -12.88 8.21 4.38
CA SER A 293 -12.04 9.42 4.41
C SER A 293 -10.81 9.31 3.49
N TYR A 294 -10.42 8.09 3.13
CA TYR A 294 -9.29 7.80 2.25
C TYR A 294 -9.71 7.46 0.82
N LYS A 295 -10.98 7.71 0.44
CA LYS A 295 -11.55 7.36 -0.87
C LYS A 295 -11.59 5.84 -1.13
N ILE A 296 -11.70 5.06 -0.07
CA ILE A 296 -11.83 3.59 -0.10
C ILE A 296 -13.21 3.22 0.43
N ASP A 297 -13.94 2.39 -0.32
CA ASP A 297 -15.24 1.86 0.08
C ASP A 297 -15.11 0.43 0.59
N HIS A 298 -15.20 0.26 1.91
CA HIS A 298 -15.10 -1.04 2.59
C HIS A 298 -16.20 -2.05 2.24
N LYS A 299 -17.26 -1.68 1.51
CA LYS A 299 -18.29 -2.64 1.05
C LYS A 299 -18.02 -3.16 -0.35
N ARG A 300 -17.47 -2.31 -1.22
CA ARG A 300 -17.29 -2.60 -2.66
C ARG A 300 -15.86 -2.96 -3.01
N ASP A 301 -14.89 -2.34 -2.33
CA ASP A 301 -13.49 -2.57 -2.60
C ASP A 301 -13.01 -3.87 -1.94
N LYS A 302 -12.10 -4.55 -2.62
CA LYS A 302 -11.38 -5.71 -2.11
C LYS A 302 -10.16 -5.21 -1.34
N ILE A 303 -10.25 -5.14 -0.02
CA ILE A 303 -9.22 -4.54 0.83
C ILE A 303 -8.47 -5.65 1.56
N GLY A 304 -7.18 -5.76 1.29
CA GLY A 304 -6.28 -6.63 2.06
C GLY A 304 -5.50 -5.82 3.09
N VAL A 305 -5.69 -6.09 4.38
CA VAL A 305 -4.97 -5.47 5.48
C VAL A 305 -3.98 -6.47 6.06
N PHE A 306 -2.71 -6.11 6.12
CA PHE A 306 -1.65 -6.96 6.67
C PHE A 306 -1.03 -6.23 7.85
N VAL A 307 -0.93 -6.89 9.00
CA VAL A 307 -0.31 -6.30 10.20
C VAL A 307 0.66 -7.31 10.80
N SER A 308 1.91 -6.89 11.00
CA SER A 308 2.97 -7.65 11.63
C SER A 308 3.42 -6.94 12.90
N ILE A 309 3.23 -7.60 14.03
CA ILE A 309 3.68 -7.14 15.34
C ILE A 309 4.92 -7.94 15.72
N VAL A 310 6.03 -7.24 15.96
CA VAL A 310 7.30 -7.85 16.38
C VAL A 310 7.66 -7.33 17.76
N SER A 311 7.89 -8.23 18.71
CA SER A 311 8.22 -7.90 20.10
C SER A 311 9.09 -9.00 20.73
N THR A 312 9.87 -8.65 21.76
CA THR A 312 10.56 -9.66 22.60
C THR A 312 9.56 -10.56 23.32
N LYS A 313 8.39 -10.01 23.71
CA LYS A 313 7.27 -10.73 24.33
C LYS A 313 5.97 -10.28 23.67
N VAL A 314 5.35 -11.18 22.91
CA VAL A 314 4.04 -10.92 22.30
C VAL A 314 2.93 -11.25 23.32
N PRO A 315 2.03 -10.30 23.63
CA PRO A 315 0.99 -10.50 24.63
C PRO A 315 -0.21 -11.25 24.05
N PHE A 316 -0.08 -12.57 23.94
CA PHE A 316 -1.19 -13.44 23.53
C PHE A 316 -2.22 -13.60 24.65
N LYS A 317 -3.52 -13.54 24.31
CA LYS A 317 -4.60 -13.74 25.29
C LYS A 317 -4.92 -15.21 25.56
N GLY A 318 -4.76 -16.08 24.56
CA GLY A 318 -4.98 -17.52 24.68
C GLY A 318 -3.67 -18.32 24.76
N THR A 319 -3.71 -19.49 25.38
CA THR A 319 -2.57 -20.44 25.44
C THR A 319 -2.14 -20.93 24.06
N GLY A 320 -3.06 -20.95 23.09
CA GLY A 320 -2.81 -21.31 21.70
C GLY A 320 -1.97 -20.29 20.91
N LYS A 321 -1.78 -19.07 21.43
CA LYS A 321 -1.05 -17.98 20.76
C LYS A 321 -1.61 -17.59 19.39
N GLU A 322 -2.94 -17.49 19.29
CA GLU A 322 -3.65 -17.28 18.02
C GLU A 322 -4.11 -15.82 17.78
N TYR A 323 -4.14 -14.99 18.82
CA TYR A 323 -4.50 -13.58 18.69
C TYR A 323 -3.92 -12.70 19.81
N ILE A 324 -3.84 -11.41 19.51
CA ILE A 324 -3.45 -10.34 20.45
C ILE A 324 -4.70 -9.52 20.77
N GLY A 325 -4.98 -9.30 22.06
CA GLY A 325 -6.18 -8.59 22.51
C GLY A 325 -6.14 -7.08 22.22
N ASP A 326 -7.33 -6.48 22.09
CA ASP A 326 -7.54 -5.04 21.89
C ASP A 326 -7.46 -4.22 23.20
N ASP A 327 -7.18 -4.86 24.33
CA ASP A 327 -7.04 -4.23 25.64
C ASP A 327 -5.71 -3.48 25.81
N ILE A 328 -4.72 -3.77 24.96
CA ILE A 328 -3.40 -3.16 25.01
C ILE A 328 -3.40 -1.91 24.13
N THR A 329 -3.57 -0.75 24.78
CA THR A 329 -3.78 0.52 24.11
C THR A 329 -2.56 0.98 23.31
N GLU A 330 -1.34 0.68 23.77
CA GLU A 330 -0.08 1.05 23.14
C GLU A 330 0.07 0.39 21.77
N ILE A 331 -0.20 -0.93 21.73
CA ILE A 331 -0.18 -1.72 20.49
C ILE A 331 -1.33 -1.28 19.58
N GLN A 332 -2.54 -1.12 20.12
CA GLN A 332 -3.71 -0.67 19.35
C GLN A 332 -3.47 0.67 18.66
N LEU A 333 -2.93 1.66 19.38
CA LEU A 333 -2.60 2.97 18.84
C LEU A 333 -1.51 2.88 17.77
N SER A 334 -0.51 2.03 17.96
CA SER A 334 0.55 1.83 16.97
C SER A 334 0.04 1.18 15.69
N VAL A 335 -0.79 0.14 15.79
CA VAL A 335 -1.48 -0.49 14.65
C VAL A 335 -2.33 0.54 13.91
N LYS A 336 -3.08 1.37 14.64
CA LYS A 336 -3.89 2.44 14.04
C LYS A 336 -3.02 3.44 13.26
N ARG A 337 -1.91 3.91 13.83
CA ARG A 337 -0.99 4.86 13.16
C ARG A 337 -0.37 4.25 11.90
N ALA A 338 0.10 3.00 11.97
CA ALA A 338 0.67 2.30 10.83
C ALA A 338 -0.33 2.16 9.68
N LEU A 339 -1.58 1.77 9.98
CA LEU A 339 -2.66 1.67 8.99
C LEU A 339 -3.04 3.03 8.41
N GLN A 340 -3.15 4.08 9.24
CA GLN A 340 -3.43 5.43 8.78
C GLN A 340 -2.35 5.95 7.82
N SER A 341 -1.08 5.65 8.10
CA SER A 341 0.04 5.99 7.20
C SER A 341 -0.10 5.28 5.84
N CYS A 342 -0.42 3.99 5.83
CA CYS A 342 -0.69 3.25 4.58
C CYS A 342 -1.85 3.87 3.80
N CYS A 343 -2.97 4.16 4.47
CA CYS A 343 -4.15 4.75 3.84
C CYS A 343 -3.87 6.14 3.28
N GLN A 344 -3.04 6.93 3.95
CA GLN A 344 -2.62 8.25 3.49
C GLN A 344 -1.79 8.17 2.20
N GLN A 345 -0.88 7.21 2.09
CA GLN A 345 -0.13 6.94 0.86
C GLN A 345 -1.08 6.52 -0.28
N LEU A 346 -2.01 5.59 -0.01
CA LEU A 346 -2.99 5.13 -1.00
C LEU A 346 -3.91 6.26 -1.49
N ARG A 347 -4.30 7.18 -0.61
CA ARG A 347 -5.20 8.30 -0.96
C ARG A 347 -4.65 9.11 -2.13
N THR A 348 -3.35 9.38 -2.15
CA THR A 348 -2.68 10.11 -3.25
C THR A 348 -2.74 9.34 -4.56
N HIS A 349 -2.49 8.02 -4.52
CA HIS A 349 -2.58 7.16 -5.70
C HIS A 349 -4.02 7.02 -6.22
N LEU A 350 -4.99 6.86 -5.33
CA LEU A 350 -6.41 6.75 -5.68
C LEU A 350 -6.97 8.05 -6.24
N ALA A 351 -6.59 9.20 -5.68
CA ALA A 351 -6.98 10.50 -6.20
C ALA A 351 -6.48 10.70 -7.65
N LYS A 352 -5.21 10.36 -7.91
CA LYS A 352 -4.65 10.39 -9.27
C LYS A 352 -5.37 9.45 -10.22
N ARG A 353 -5.67 8.22 -9.78
CA ARG A 353 -6.40 7.22 -10.58
C ARG A 353 -7.81 7.69 -10.93
N ASN A 354 -8.53 8.25 -9.96
CA ASN A 354 -9.89 8.75 -10.17
C ASN A 354 -9.90 9.95 -11.11
N ALA A 355 -8.97 10.90 -10.96
CA ALA A 355 -8.85 12.04 -11.86
C ALA A 355 -8.62 11.61 -13.32
N LEU A 356 -7.76 10.60 -13.54
CA LEU A 356 -7.53 10.04 -14.88
C LEU A 356 -8.77 9.34 -15.43
N ARG A 357 -9.53 8.63 -14.59
CA ARG A 357 -10.79 8.00 -14.99
C ARG A 357 -11.82 9.05 -15.38
N ASP A 358 -11.98 10.10 -14.58
CA ASP A 358 -12.95 11.17 -14.83
C ASP A 358 -12.61 11.93 -16.13
N GLN A 359 -11.32 12.16 -16.42
CA GLN A 359 -10.88 12.70 -17.72
C GLN A 359 -11.22 11.79 -18.89
N ARG A 360 -10.98 10.48 -18.78
CA ARG A 360 -11.32 9.50 -19.83
C ARG A 360 -12.82 9.44 -20.08
N GLU A 361 -13.62 9.41 -19.01
CA GLU A 361 -15.08 9.43 -19.11
C GLU A 361 -15.57 10.73 -19.75
N ARG A 362 -15.04 11.89 -19.35
CA ARG A 362 -15.38 13.18 -19.95
C ARG A 362 -15.04 13.19 -21.44
N ARG A 363 -13.85 12.72 -21.82
CA ARG A 363 -13.44 12.61 -23.23
C ARG A 363 -14.39 11.71 -24.01
N SER A 364 -14.69 10.52 -23.50
CA SER A 364 -15.61 9.57 -24.14
C SER A 364 -17.02 10.16 -24.32
N ARG A 365 -17.55 10.83 -23.29
CA ARG A 365 -18.84 11.53 -23.37
C ARG A 365 -18.81 12.64 -24.41
N LEU A 366 -17.78 13.49 -24.42
CA LEU A 366 -17.65 14.57 -25.40
C LEU A 366 -17.58 14.03 -26.83
N VAL A 367 -16.75 13.01 -27.09
CA VAL A 367 -16.64 12.35 -28.40
C VAL A 367 -17.99 11.83 -28.88
N LYS A 368 -18.83 11.31 -27.98
CA LYS A 368 -20.19 10.88 -28.32
C LYS A 368 -21.10 12.03 -28.77
N TYR A 369 -21.00 13.21 -28.16
CA TYR A 369 -21.89 14.35 -28.45
C TYR A 369 -21.41 15.29 -29.56
N ILE A 370 -20.11 15.29 -29.87
CA ILE A 370 -19.53 16.17 -30.91
C ILE A 370 -20.29 16.07 -32.24
N PRO A 371 -20.58 14.88 -32.81
CA PRO A 371 -21.27 14.78 -34.10
C PRO A 371 -22.65 15.42 -34.12
N ASP A 372 -23.43 15.27 -33.04
CA ASP A 372 -24.80 15.78 -32.97
C ASP A 372 -24.82 17.30 -32.84
N VAL A 373 -23.89 17.87 -32.06
CA VAL A 373 -23.72 19.32 -31.94
C VAL A 373 -23.22 19.90 -33.27
N SER A 374 -22.22 19.30 -33.90
CA SER A 374 -21.70 19.73 -35.20
C SER A 374 -22.79 19.72 -36.28
N ARG A 375 -23.62 18.68 -36.34
CA ARG A 375 -24.77 18.61 -37.27
C ARG A 375 -25.80 19.71 -37.01
N SER A 376 -26.10 19.99 -35.74
CA SER A 376 -27.07 21.03 -35.36
C SER A 376 -26.58 22.42 -35.74
N ILE A 377 -25.30 22.73 -35.45
CA ILE A 377 -24.67 24.00 -35.82
C ILE A 377 -24.61 24.14 -37.34
N PHE A 378 -24.18 23.08 -38.05
CA PHE A 378 -24.16 23.07 -39.51
C PHE A 378 -25.55 23.33 -40.09
N GLY A 379 -26.60 22.71 -39.53
CA GLY A 379 -27.98 22.93 -39.95
C GLY A 379 -28.44 24.38 -39.78
N ILE A 380 -28.06 25.05 -38.69
CA ILE A 380 -28.36 26.47 -38.46
C ILE A 380 -27.61 27.36 -39.45
N LEU A 381 -26.31 27.13 -39.64
CA LEU A 381 -25.49 27.90 -40.57
C LEU A 381 -25.97 27.74 -42.02
N ASP A 382 -26.35 26.52 -42.42
CA ASP A 382 -26.93 26.25 -43.75
C ASP A 382 -28.26 26.97 -43.96
N THR A 383 -29.13 27.03 -42.94
CA THR A 383 -30.38 27.81 -43.03
C THR A 383 -30.14 29.32 -43.07
N MET A 384 -29.12 29.84 -42.39
CA MET A 384 -28.75 31.25 -42.49
C MET A 384 -28.16 31.59 -43.86
N ARG A 385 -27.30 30.72 -44.41
CA ARG A 385 -26.74 30.86 -45.76
C ARG A 385 -27.83 30.90 -46.83
N LYS A 386 -28.80 29.98 -46.75
CA LYS A 386 -29.96 29.94 -47.66
C LYS A 386 -30.76 31.24 -47.62
N ARG A 387 -31.06 31.75 -46.42
CA ARG A 387 -31.74 33.05 -46.25
C ARG A 387 -31.00 34.21 -46.92
N LYS A 388 -29.68 34.31 -46.74
CA LYS A 388 -28.87 35.37 -47.37
C LYS A 388 -28.87 35.27 -48.90
N LEU A 389 -28.82 34.04 -49.46
CA LEU A 389 -28.93 33.82 -50.90
C LEU A 389 -30.32 34.19 -51.45
N ASP A 390 -31.39 33.90 -50.70
CA ASP A 390 -32.76 34.26 -51.07
C ASP A 390 -32.97 35.79 -51.02
N GLU A 391 -32.35 36.48 -50.07
CA GLU A 391 -32.33 37.95 -49.98
C GLU A 391 -31.55 38.59 -51.14
N MET A 392 -30.42 38.00 -51.56
CA MET A 392 -29.64 38.49 -52.71
C MET A 392 -30.33 38.26 -54.07
N ASN A 393 -31.19 37.25 -54.17
CA ASN A 393 -31.98 36.95 -55.38
C ASN A 393 -33.29 37.75 -55.50
N GLY A 394 -33.50 38.78 -54.67
CA GLY A 394 -34.62 39.72 -54.82
C GLY A 394 -35.95 39.28 -54.18
N GLY A 395 -35.94 38.38 -53.20
CA GLY A 395 -37.14 37.98 -52.48
C GLY A 395 -37.53 38.96 -51.36
N SER A 396 -38.66 39.64 -51.50
CA SER A 396 -39.25 40.49 -50.45
C SER A 396 -39.64 39.67 -49.21
N THR A 397 -39.13 40.03 -48.04
CA THR A 397 -39.35 39.34 -46.77
C THR A 397 -40.69 39.71 -46.13
N SER A 398 -41.46 38.71 -45.71
CA SER A 398 -42.07 38.75 -44.37
C SER A 398 -42.37 37.32 -43.94
N LEU A 399 -41.87 36.94 -42.75
CA LEU A 399 -42.58 36.19 -41.71
C LEU A 399 -41.60 35.69 -40.65
N SER A 400 -41.74 36.24 -39.44
CA SER A 400 -41.13 35.77 -38.20
C SER A 400 -41.59 34.34 -37.84
N PRO A 401 -40.84 33.61 -36.98
CA PRO A 401 -40.91 32.17 -36.90
C PRO A 401 -42.19 31.68 -36.19
N LYS A 402 -43.12 31.08 -36.96
CA LYS A 402 -44.17 30.24 -36.38
C LYS A 402 -43.63 28.83 -36.15
N LYS A 403 -43.58 28.46 -34.88
CA LYS A 403 -43.49 27.11 -34.32
C LYS A 403 -44.28 26.12 -35.19
N ARG A 404 -43.59 25.32 -36.01
CA ARG A 404 -44.13 24.11 -36.62
C ARG A 404 -43.23 22.94 -36.23
N LEU A 405 -43.60 22.29 -35.12
CA LEU A 405 -43.38 20.86 -34.94
C LEU A 405 -44.24 20.16 -35.99
N GLY A 406 -43.68 20.03 -37.20
CA GLY A 406 -44.27 19.32 -38.31
C GLY A 406 -43.31 18.21 -38.72
N ARG A 407 -43.64 16.99 -38.32
CA ARG A 407 -43.00 15.76 -38.80
C ARG A 407 -43.16 15.70 -40.33
N SER A 408 -42.13 16.12 -41.07
CA SER A 408 -42.08 15.96 -42.51
C SER A 408 -41.47 14.60 -42.81
N GLN A 409 -42.33 13.64 -43.17
CA GLN A 409 -41.92 12.53 -44.01
C GLN A 409 -41.58 13.09 -45.40
N ASN A 410 -40.64 12.42 -46.08
CA ASN A 410 -40.14 12.69 -47.43
C ASN A 410 -38.95 13.67 -47.55
N THR A 411 -37.82 13.24 -46.99
CA THR A 411 -36.52 13.31 -47.68
C THR A 411 -36.05 11.86 -47.90
N PRO A 412 -35.28 11.55 -48.96
CA PRO A 412 -34.80 10.18 -49.16
C PRO A 412 -33.93 9.80 -47.96
N ILE A 413 -34.37 8.80 -47.21
CA ILE A 413 -33.61 8.23 -46.10
C ILE A 413 -32.36 7.61 -46.73
N ARG A 414 -31.21 8.28 -46.62
CA ARG A 414 -29.93 7.57 -46.65
C ARG A 414 -29.96 6.64 -45.45
N SER A 415 -29.84 5.34 -45.70
CA SER A 415 -29.97 4.29 -44.67
C SER A 415 -29.07 4.60 -43.46
N GLU A 416 -29.57 4.35 -42.25
CA GLU A 416 -28.79 4.48 -41.01
C GLU A 416 -27.47 3.67 -41.09
N ASP A 417 -27.48 2.57 -41.85
CA ASP A 417 -26.31 1.74 -42.15
C ASP A 417 -25.17 2.48 -42.85
N ASP A 418 -25.45 3.43 -43.75
CA ASP A 418 -24.41 4.19 -44.47
C ASP A 418 -23.75 5.25 -43.58
N VAL A 419 -24.50 5.78 -42.62
CA VAL A 419 -24.01 6.75 -41.64
C VAL A 419 -23.16 6.04 -40.59
N ASP A 420 -23.55 4.86 -40.15
CA ASP A 420 -22.80 4.07 -39.18
C ASP A 420 -21.55 3.41 -39.78
N LYS A 421 -21.56 3.01 -41.06
CA LYS A 421 -20.34 2.62 -41.80
C LYS A 421 -19.34 3.77 -41.93
N LYS A 422 -19.80 4.99 -42.20
CA LYS A 422 -18.92 6.17 -42.24
C LYS A 422 -18.36 6.54 -40.87
N LYS A 423 -19.14 6.40 -39.79
CA LYS A 423 -18.64 6.59 -38.42
C LYS A 423 -17.58 5.55 -38.07
N ALA A 424 -17.82 4.27 -38.40
CA ALA A 424 -16.85 3.19 -38.17
C ALA A 424 -15.53 3.44 -38.92
N GLY A 425 -15.59 3.86 -40.18
CA GLY A 425 -14.41 4.18 -40.98
C GLY A 425 -13.62 5.41 -40.49
N ILE A 426 -14.26 6.37 -39.83
CA ILE A 426 -13.58 7.52 -39.21
C ILE A 426 -12.93 7.12 -37.88
N ILE A 427 -13.59 6.27 -37.10
CA ILE A 427 -13.06 5.72 -35.84
C ILE A 427 -11.83 4.85 -36.13
N GLU A 428 -11.87 4.01 -37.17
CA GLU A 428 -10.73 3.17 -37.56
C GLU A 428 -9.52 4.00 -38.04
N LYS A 429 -9.75 5.14 -38.69
CA LYS A 429 -8.69 6.08 -39.10
C LYS A 429 -8.10 6.88 -37.93
N LEU A 430 -8.88 7.08 -36.87
CA LEU A 430 -8.42 7.70 -35.62
C LEU A 430 -7.63 6.72 -34.75
N GLU A 431 -8.01 5.44 -34.71
CA GLU A 431 -7.25 4.40 -33.99
C GLU A 431 -5.90 4.08 -34.65
N LYS A 432 -5.75 4.38 -35.95
CA LYS A 432 -4.52 4.22 -36.73
C LYS A 432 -3.65 5.49 -36.80
N ASP A 433 -3.96 6.53 -36.02
CA ASP A 433 -3.26 7.85 -35.99
C ASP A 433 -3.14 8.56 -37.37
N ILE A 434 -4.01 8.23 -38.34
CA ILE A 434 -4.00 8.82 -39.69
C ILE A 434 -4.62 10.24 -39.68
N ILE A 435 -5.54 10.49 -38.76
CA ILE A 435 -6.19 11.80 -38.58
C ILE A 435 -5.66 12.42 -37.28
N THR A 436 -4.74 13.37 -37.42
CA THR A 436 -4.18 14.14 -36.29
C THR A 436 -4.85 15.51 -36.16
N GLU A 437 -4.73 16.12 -34.99
CA GLU A 437 -5.29 17.46 -34.69
C GLU A 437 -4.83 18.52 -35.71
N LYS A 438 -3.58 18.44 -36.16
CA LYS A 438 -3.00 19.32 -37.19
C LYS A 438 -3.62 19.13 -38.58
N ILE A 439 -4.02 17.91 -38.94
CA ILE A 439 -4.65 17.65 -40.24
C ILE A 439 -6.06 18.22 -40.24
N ILE A 440 -6.81 18.05 -39.15
CA ILE A 440 -8.15 18.63 -39.01
C ILE A 440 -8.07 20.17 -39.01
N GLU A 441 -7.07 20.75 -38.35
CA GLU A 441 -6.79 22.18 -38.36
C GLU A 441 -6.52 22.70 -39.78
N SER A 442 -5.66 22.01 -40.56
CA SER A 442 -5.39 22.39 -41.96
C SER A 442 -6.63 22.32 -42.86
N HIS A 443 -7.44 21.26 -42.73
CA HIS A 443 -8.68 21.11 -43.51
C HIS A 443 -9.74 22.16 -43.13
N LEU A 444 -9.76 22.61 -41.87
CA LEU A 444 -10.64 23.69 -41.42
C LEU A 444 -10.15 25.06 -41.90
N LEU A 445 -8.84 25.30 -41.89
CA LEU A 445 -8.24 26.53 -42.42
C LEU A 445 -8.48 26.65 -43.93
N ASP A 446 -8.27 25.58 -44.70
CA ASP A 446 -8.55 25.55 -46.14
C ASP A 446 -10.03 25.80 -46.45
N ALA A 447 -10.93 25.24 -45.63
CA ALA A 447 -12.37 25.48 -45.75
C ALA A 447 -12.74 26.93 -45.42
N ILE A 448 -12.04 27.58 -44.49
CA ILE A 448 -12.25 28.99 -44.15
C ILE A 448 -11.70 29.91 -45.24
N GLU A 449 -10.50 29.64 -45.79
CA GLU A 449 -9.92 30.41 -46.90
C GLU A 449 -10.77 30.32 -48.18
N SER A 450 -11.26 29.12 -48.51
CA SER A 450 -12.17 28.93 -49.65
C SER A 450 -13.51 29.68 -49.50
N HIS A 451 -13.93 29.98 -48.27
CA HIS A 451 -15.12 30.78 -47.98
C HIS A 451 -14.83 32.29 -47.81
N GLY A 452 -13.60 32.68 -47.45
CA GLY A 452 -13.16 34.08 -47.35
C GLY A 452 -12.87 34.73 -48.71
N ALA A 453 -12.62 33.96 -49.76
CA ALA A 453 -12.35 34.46 -51.11
C ALA A 453 -13.58 35.05 -51.85
N ILE A 454 -14.77 35.03 -51.24
CA ILE A 454 -16.04 35.43 -51.88
C ILE A 454 -16.43 36.90 -51.58
N ASP A 455 -15.82 37.57 -50.59
CA ASP A 455 -16.15 38.97 -50.21
C ASP A 455 -15.08 40.03 -50.62
N GLY A 456 -14.20 39.70 -51.58
CA GLY A 456 -13.00 40.49 -51.89
C GLY A 456 -12.85 41.04 -53.31
N GLN A 457 -13.92 41.20 -54.10
CA GLN A 457 -13.82 41.86 -55.41
C GLN A 457 -14.74 43.08 -55.49
N SER A 458 -14.13 44.26 -55.34
CA SER A 458 -14.60 45.48 -55.97
C SER A 458 -13.51 46.05 -56.87
N ALA A 459 -13.95 46.57 -58.02
CA ALA A 459 -13.54 47.82 -58.67
C ALA A 459 -12.85 47.76 -60.04
N SER A 460 -13.58 48.22 -61.06
CA SER A 460 -13.22 49.37 -61.93
C SER A 460 -14.52 49.82 -62.65
N GLY A 461 -14.89 51.09 -62.86
CA GLY A 461 -14.35 52.40 -62.56
C GLY A 461 -15.32 53.48 -63.12
N THR A 462 -14.97 54.76 -62.91
CA THR A 462 -15.64 56.02 -63.37
C THR A 462 -16.89 56.46 -62.58
N GLY A 463 -17.06 57.70 -62.12
CA GLY A 463 -16.29 58.94 -62.17
C GLY A 463 -17.07 60.08 -61.46
N THR A 464 -16.35 61.18 -61.20
CA THR A 464 -16.81 62.57 -60.94
C THR A 464 -17.52 62.96 -59.64
N GLU A 465 -16.81 63.81 -58.87
CA GLU A 465 -17.21 65.15 -58.34
C GLU A 465 -18.48 65.27 -57.47
N SER A 466 -18.59 66.03 -56.38
CA SER A 466 -17.87 67.21 -55.85
C SER A 466 -18.44 67.55 -54.45
N SER A 467 -17.64 68.21 -53.59
CA SER A 467 -18.00 69.31 -52.63
C SER A 467 -19.08 69.04 -51.54
N SER A 468 -19.19 69.66 -50.37
CA SER A 468 -18.48 70.67 -49.58
C SER A 468 -19.23 70.84 -48.23
N GLY A 469 -18.62 71.50 -47.23
CA GLY A 469 -19.30 72.04 -46.02
C GLY A 469 -18.99 71.28 -44.73
N LYS A 470 -18.06 71.65 -43.83
CA LYS A 470 -17.59 72.93 -43.24
C LYS A 470 -18.47 73.46 -42.08
N GLY A 471 -17.92 73.37 -40.87
CA GLY A 471 -18.24 74.20 -39.69
C GLY A 471 -19.00 73.47 -38.56
N ARG A 472 -18.84 73.80 -37.27
CA ARG A 472 -17.93 74.66 -36.49
C ARG A 472 -18.22 74.37 -35.00
N PHE A 473 -17.26 74.70 -34.14
CA PHE A 473 -17.14 74.53 -32.68
C PHE A 473 -18.36 74.79 -31.77
N GLY A 474 -18.40 74.05 -30.66
CA GLY A 474 -19.11 74.38 -29.41
C GLY A 474 -18.62 73.48 -28.25
N ASP A 475 -17.87 74.08 -27.32
CA ASP A 475 -17.27 73.48 -26.11
C ASP A 475 -18.33 73.19 -25.03
N GLY A 476 -18.13 72.12 -24.25
CA GLY A 476 -19.05 71.67 -23.22
C GLY A 476 -18.67 70.34 -22.55
N ARG A 477 -17.74 70.41 -21.59
CA ARG A 477 -17.38 69.40 -20.57
C ARG A 477 -18.39 68.23 -20.36
N ARG A 478 -17.90 66.99 -20.46
CA ARG A 478 -17.86 65.98 -19.36
C ARG A 478 -17.31 64.61 -19.81
N ASN A 479 -16.37 64.12 -19.00
CA ASN A 479 -16.07 62.73 -18.63
C ASN A 479 -15.60 61.70 -19.69
N ASN A 480 -14.28 61.46 -19.62
CA ASN A 480 -13.62 60.15 -19.54
C ASN A 480 -14.29 58.94 -20.19
N THR A 481 -13.78 58.52 -21.35
CA THR A 481 -13.66 57.10 -21.74
C THR A 481 -12.63 56.98 -22.85
N SER A 482 -11.38 56.68 -22.48
CA SER A 482 -10.36 56.26 -23.43
C SER A 482 -10.72 54.87 -23.96
N VAL A 483 -10.93 54.80 -25.27
CA VAL A 483 -11.05 53.59 -26.07
C VAL A 483 -9.77 52.77 -25.90
N VAL A 484 -9.84 51.70 -25.12
CA VAL A 484 -8.78 50.67 -25.12
C VAL A 484 -9.10 49.72 -26.27
N VAL A 485 -8.28 49.78 -27.31
CA VAL A 485 -8.18 48.75 -28.34
C VAL A 485 -7.91 47.42 -27.62
N ALA A 486 -8.88 46.50 -27.67
CA ALA A 486 -8.73 45.18 -27.08
C ALA A 486 -7.67 44.40 -27.87
N GLN A 487 -6.44 44.34 -27.36
CA GLN A 487 -5.47 43.34 -27.79
C GLN A 487 -6.00 41.96 -27.38
N PRO A 488 -6.04 40.97 -28.30
CA PRO A 488 -6.38 39.62 -27.91
C PRO A 488 -5.30 39.07 -26.96
N LEU A 489 -5.74 38.72 -25.74
CA LEU A 489 -4.97 38.01 -24.74
C LEU A 489 -4.74 36.57 -25.24
N PHE A 490 -3.53 36.28 -25.70
CA PHE A 490 -3.12 34.89 -25.96
C PHE A 490 -2.73 34.25 -24.62
N LEU A 491 -3.54 33.30 -24.16
CA LEU A 491 -3.08 32.31 -23.19
C LEU A 491 -2.19 31.31 -23.92
N SER A 492 -0.87 31.50 -23.83
CA SER A 492 0.09 30.50 -24.32
C SER A 492 0.14 29.33 -23.33
N PRO A 493 -0.25 28.10 -23.71
CA PRO A 493 0.09 26.93 -22.92
C PRO A 493 1.62 26.78 -22.85
N LEU A 494 2.15 26.50 -21.66
CA LEU A 494 3.58 26.32 -21.38
C LEU A 494 4.13 24.99 -21.95
N TYR A 495 3.93 24.75 -23.24
CA TYR A 495 4.57 23.65 -23.96
C TYR A 495 4.83 24.05 -25.42
N HIS A 496 5.70 25.03 -25.64
CA HIS A 496 6.55 25.13 -26.85
C HIS A 496 7.54 26.30 -26.66
N LEU A 497 8.72 26.00 -26.13
CA LEU A 497 9.89 26.85 -26.32
C LEU A 497 10.87 26.08 -27.23
N PRO A 498 11.41 26.68 -28.30
CA PRO A 498 12.07 25.97 -29.40
C PRO A 498 13.51 25.51 -29.09
N ASP A 499 14.03 25.72 -27.89
CA ASP A 499 15.44 25.50 -27.60
C ASP A 499 15.67 24.27 -26.71
N TYR A 500 16.33 23.23 -27.24
CA TYR A 500 16.54 21.93 -26.60
C TYR A 500 17.92 21.77 -25.93
N GLY A 501 18.74 22.83 -25.89
CA GLY A 501 20.15 22.77 -25.52
C GLY A 501 20.49 22.44 -24.05
N GLY A 502 19.51 22.14 -23.19
CA GLY A 502 19.73 21.94 -21.74
C GLY A 502 18.96 20.76 -21.12
N ASP A 503 18.38 19.88 -21.94
CA ASP A 503 17.52 18.81 -21.45
C ASP A 503 18.29 17.51 -21.20
N VAL A 504 18.12 16.93 -20.01
CA VAL A 504 18.64 15.59 -19.69
C VAL A 504 17.57 14.57 -20.10
N ARG A 505 17.88 13.74 -21.11
CA ARG A 505 16.93 12.78 -21.70
C ARG A 505 17.14 11.37 -21.14
N HIS A 506 16.06 10.77 -20.63
CA HIS A 506 15.96 9.37 -20.23
C HIS A 506 14.86 8.67 -21.07
N PRO A 507 14.93 7.34 -21.33
CA PRO A 507 13.96 6.65 -22.20
C PRO A 507 12.49 6.76 -21.78
N LEU A 508 12.22 7.14 -20.53
CA LEU A 508 10.86 7.26 -19.99
C LEU A 508 10.45 8.69 -19.62
N PHE A 509 11.36 9.67 -19.62
CA PHE A 509 11.05 11.08 -19.37
C PHE A 509 12.23 11.99 -19.74
N THR A 510 11.93 13.24 -20.07
CA THR A 510 12.94 14.29 -20.31
C THR A 510 12.87 15.30 -19.18
N PHE A 511 14.01 15.64 -18.57
CA PHE A 511 14.12 16.55 -17.43
C PHE A 511 14.82 17.85 -17.85
N ARG A 512 14.16 18.99 -17.60
CA ARG A 512 14.73 20.34 -17.81
C ARG A 512 14.96 21.01 -16.45
N PRO A 513 16.21 21.14 -15.97
CA PRO A 513 16.49 21.87 -14.75
C PRO A 513 16.21 23.37 -14.96
N PHE A 514 15.47 24.01 -14.05
CA PHE A 514 15.26 25.45 -14.06
C PHE A 514 16.59 26.18 -13.84
N LYS A 515 17.01 27.02 -14.80
CA LYS A 515 18.05 28.03 -14.55
C LYS A 515 17.39 29.25 -13.90
N ASN A 516 17.96 29.74 -12.81
CA ASN A 516 17.58 31.00 -12.21
C ASN A 516 17.74 32.13 -13.24
N LEU A 517 16.63 32.78 -13.59
CA LEU A 517 16.66 34.06 -14.30
C LEU A 517 17.16 35.12 -13.30
N SER A 518 18.33 35.69 -13.60
CA SER A 518 18.88 36.84 -12.90
C SER A 518 18.14 38.11 -13.30
N LEU A 519 17.57 38.77 -12.27
CA LEU A 519 16.95 40.10 -12.17
C LEU A 519 15.74 40.40 -13.06
#